data_AF-A0A524II61-F1
#
_entry.id   AF-A0A524II61-F1
#
_cell.length_a   1.000
_cell.length_b   1.000
_cell.length_c   1.000
_cell.angle_alpha   90.00
_cell.angle_beta   90.00
_cell.angle_gamma   90.00
#
_symmetry.space_group_name_H-M   'P 1'
#
loop_
_entity.id
_entity.type
_entity.pdbx_description
1 polymer ?
#
loop_
_entity_poly.entity_id
_entity_poly.type
_entity_poly.pdbx_seq_one_letter_code
_entity_poly.pdbx_strand_id
1 'polypeptide(L)'
;MAAIKQFLSELRRRRVIRAAGLYILVAWMVIQVGEATFESLALPDWGLRLVIVLSALGFPIVLVLAWAYDLEPAGEQKIVRTPAEVVAVEVPEAPPLERKPIGSIAVLPFADMSPDGDQEYFADGIAEELLNALTRCCAHLRVPARTSSFAFKGKDVDARE
;
A
#
# COMPACT_ATOMS: atom_id res chain seq x y z
N MET A 1 -27.31 -19.14 7.93
CA MET A 1 -26.65 -18.89 6.61
C MET A 1 -26.22 -17.42 6.42
N ALA A 2 -26.99 -16.43 6.86
CA ALA A 2 -26.63 -15.00 6.74
C ALA A 2 -25.33 -14.63 7.49
N ALA A 3 -25.15 -15.12 8.72
CA ALA A 3 -23.93 -14.90 9.51
C ALA A 3 -22.66 -15.44 8.84
N ILE A 4 -22.73 -16.60 8.18
CA ILE A 4 -21.59 -17.19 7.46
C ILE A 4 -21.20 -16.34 6.25
N LYS A 5 -22.17 -15.75 5.53
CA LYS A 5 -21.88 -14.86 4.40
C LYS A 5 -21.25 -13.54 4.85
N GLN A 6 -21.63 -13.04 6.03
CA GLN A 6 -21.06 -11.83 6.62
C GLN A 6 -19.63 -12.10 7.12
N PHE A 7 -19.40 -13.25 7.76
CA PHE A 7 -18.07 -13.71 8.18
C PHE A 7 -17.13 -14.02 7.00
N LEU A 8 -17.66 -14.64 5.92
CA LEU A 8 -16.94 -14.84 4.66
C LEU A 8 -16.59 -13.52 3.97
N SER A 9 -17.44 -12.50 4.11
CA SER A 9 -17.16 -11.17 3.58
C SER A 9 -16.08 -10.44 4.39
N GLU A 10 -16.02 -10.66 5.71
CA GLU A 10 -14.97 -10.14 6.60
C GLU A 10 -13.61 -10.78 6.33
N LEU A 11 -13.57 -12.10 6.10
CA LEU A 11 -12.34 -12.83 5.77
C LEU A 11 -11.79 -12.49 4.37
N ARG A 12 -12.69 -12.18 3.41
CA ARG A 12 -12.30 -11.81 2.04
C ARG A 12 -11.70 -10.41 1.95
N ARG A 13 -12.12 -9.49 2.82
CA ARG A 13 -11.72 -8.08 2.79
C ARG A 13 -10.28 -7.83 3.26
N ARG A 14 -9.67 -8.78 3.99
CA ARG A 14 -8.34 -8.65 4.61
C ARG A 14 -7.28 -9.62 4.07
N ARG A 15 -7.43 -10.15 2.85
CA ARG A 15 -6.49 -11.09 2.18
C ARG A 15 -6.28 -12.45 2.89
N VAL A 16 -6.93 -12.73 4.02
CA VAL A 16 -6.84 -13.99 4.79
C VAL A 16 -7.13 -15.24 3.93
N ILE A 17 -7.99 -15.10 2.91
CA ILE A 17 -8.28 -16.17 1.95
C ILE A 17 -7.03 -16.63 1.18
N ARG A 18 -6.09 -15.72 0.87
CA ARG A 18 -4.84 -16.09 0.17
C ARG A 18 -3.92 -16.90 1.07
N ALA A 19 -3.79 -16.50 2.34
CA ALA A 19 -3.00 -17.23 3.32
C ALA A 19 -3.61 -18.61 3.62
N ALA A 20 -4.94 -18.69 3.75
CA ALA A 20 -5.66 -19.95 3.92
C ALA A 20 -5.49 -20.88 2.70
N GLY A 21 -5.58 -20.33 1.48
CA GLY A 21 -5.35 -21.09 0.24
C GLY A 21 -3.91 -21.62 0.13
N LEU A 22 -2.91 -20.76 0.40
CA LEU A 22 -1.51 -21.16 0.43
C LEU A 22 -1.26 -22.25 1.48
N TYR A 23 -1.82 -22.10 2.67
CA TYR A 23 -1.68 -23.09 3.73
C TYR A 23 -2.29 -24.43 3.34
N ILE A 24 -3.49 -24.45 2.75
CA ILE A 24 -4.14 -25.68 2.28
C ILE A 24 -3.26 -26.38 1.24
N LEU A 25 -2.66 -25.64 0.31
CA LEU A 25 -1.75 -26.20 -0.69
C LEU A 25 -0.49 -26.79 -0.05
N VAL A 26 0.11 -26.09 0.91
CA VAL A 26 1.30 -26.58 1.64
C VAL A 26 0.96 -27.80 2.48
N ALA A 27 -0.13 -27.77 3.25
CA ALA A 27 -0.59 -28.88 4.06
C ALA A 27 -0.90 -30.11 3.19
N TRP A 28 -1.56 -29.90 2.05
CA TRP A 28 -1.80 -30.95 1.07
C TRP A 28 -0.49 -31.55 0.53
N MET A 29 0.48 -30.72 0.20
CA MET A 29 1.79 -31.18 -0.29
C MET A 29 2.59 -31.94 0.78
N VAL A 30 2.53 -31.50 2.04
CA VAL A 30 3.17 -32.18 3.16
C VAL A 30 2.54 -33.56 3.39
N ILE A 31 1.21 -33.66 3.32
CA ILE A 31 0.51 -34.95 3.42
C ILE A 31 0.92 -35.87 2.26
N GLN A 32 0.96 -35.36 1.02
CA GLN A 32 1.32 -36.17 -0.15
C GLN A 32 2.77 -36.67 -0.11
N VAL A 33 3.71 -35.82 0.31
CA VAL A 33 5.11 -36.23 0.52
C VAL A 33 5.22 -37.22 1.68
N GLY A 34 4.44 -37.01 2.74
CA GLY A 34 4.33 -37.92 3.87
C GLY A 34 3.87 -39.31 3.43
N GLU A 35 2.75 -39.41 2.71
CA GLU A 35 2.26 -40.70 2.20
C GLU A 35 3.33 -41.41 1.34
N ALA A 36 3.91 -40.71 0.35
CA ALA A 36 4.91 -41.28 -0.54
C ALA A 36 6.19 -41.76 0.18
N THR A 37 6.64 -41.00 1.18
CA THR A 37 7.87 -41.31 1.91
C THR A 37 7.63 -42.39 2.97
N PHE A 38 6.53 -42.31 3.73
CA PHE A 38 6.27 -43.23 4.83
C PHE A 38 5.90 -44.63 4.33
N GLU A 39 5.14 -44.75 3.24
CA GLU A 39 4.87 -46.03 2.58
C GLU A 39 6.16 -46.66 2.04
N SER A 40 7.01 -45.84 1.40
CA SER A 40 8.32 -46.28 0.91
C SER A 40 9.26 -46.77 2.03
N LEU A 41 9.11 -46.26 3.26
CA LEU A 41 9.93 -46.62 4.42
C LEU A 41 9.30 -47.73 5.28
N ALA A 42 8.13 -48.27 4.91
CA ALA A 42 7.34 -49.22 5.70
C ALA A 42 7.08 -48.75 7.15
N LEU A 43 6.93 -47.44 7.33
CA LEU A 43 6.68 -46.85 8.64
C LEU A 43 5.24 -47.17 9.09
N PRO A 44 5.02 -47.55 10.36
CA PRO A 44 3.68 -47.87 10.83
C PRO A 44 2.77 -46.62 10.86
N ASP A 45 1.46 -46.82 10.73
CA ASP A 45 0.44 -45.78 10.53
C ASP A 45 0.41 -44.66 11.59
N TRP A 46 1.02 -44.87 12.77
CA TRP A 46 1.15 -43.82 13.78
C TRP A 46 2.00 -42.64 13.30
N GLY A 47 2.93 -42.86 12.37
CA GLY A 47 3.78 -41.80 11.80
C GLY A 47 2.98 -40.80 10.97
N LEU A 48 2.13 -41.28 10.06
CA LEU A 48 1.24 -40.44 9.27
C LEU A 48 0.23 -39.69 10.15
N ARG A 49 -0.28 -40.34 11.22
CA ARG A 49 -1.14 -39.68 12.21
C ARG A 49 -0.44 -38.51 12.90
N LEU A 50 0.83 -38.63 13.27
CA LEU A 50 1.60 -37.52 13.83
C LEU A 50 1.77 -36.37 12.84
N VAL A 51 2.02 -36.66 11.55
CA VAL A 51 2.13 -35.64 10.49
C VAL A 51 0.81 -34.89 10.30
N ILE A 52 -0.32 -35.60 10.30
CA ILE A 52 -1.66 -35.00 10.22
C ILE A 52 -1.91 -34.12 11.44
N VAL A 53 -1.63 -34.62 12.64
CA VAL A 53 -1.84 -33.86 13.89
C VAL A 53 -0.95 -32.62 13.94
N LEU A 54 0.32 -32.72 13.54
CA LEU A 54 1.24 -31.59 13.46
C LEU A 54 0.80 -30.56 12.42
N SER A 55 0.28 -31.01 11.27
CA SER A 55 -0.31 -30.12 10.27
C SER A 55 -1.56 -29.44 10.84
N ALA A 56 -2.49 -30.19 11.42
CA ALA A 56 -3.71 -29.64 12.00
C ALA A 56 -3.44 -28.64 13.14
N LEU A 57 -2.38 -28.85 13.94
CA LEU A 57 -1.91 -27.91 14.97
C LEU A 57 -1.12 -26.73 14.40
N GLY A 58 -0.39 -26.93 13.30
CA GLY A 58 0.28 -25.88 12.57
C GLY A 58 -0.69 -24.89 11.93
N PHE A 59 -1.89 -25.32 11.58
CA PHE A 59 -2.91 -24.45 10.96
C PHE A 59 -3.36 -23.27 11.85
N PRO A 60 -3.81 -23.48 13.11
CA PRO A 60 -4.15 -22.36 13.99
C PRO A 60 -2.92 -21.51 14.30
N ILE A 61 -1.72 -22.08 14.37
CA ILE A 61 -0.47 -21.31 14.56
C ILE A 61 -0.20 -20.40 13.36
N VAL A 62 -0.30 -20.92 12.14
CA VAL A 62 -0.11 -20.12 10.92
C VAL A 62 -1.23 -19.09 10.75
N LEU A 63 -2.47 -19.40 11.16
CA LEU A 63 -3.55 -18.41 11.18
C LEU A 63 -3.29 -17.29 12.19
N VAL A 64 -2.86 -17.64 13.41
CA VAL A 64 -2.49 -16.67 14.45
C VAL A 64 -1.28 -15.86 14.02
N LEU A 65 -0.27 -16.48 13.39
CA LEU A 65 0.90 -15.79 12.84
C LEU A 65 0.54 -14.93 11.64
N ALA A 66 -0.36 -15.36 10.74
CA ALA A 66 -0.83 -14.53 9.63
C ALA A 66 -1.73 -13.37 10.11
N TRP A 67 -2.32 -13.49 11.30
CA TRP A 67 -3.05 -12.43 11.98
C TRP A 67 -2.13 -11.51 12.80
N ALA A 68 -1.09 -12.06 13.43
CA ALA A 68 -0.14 -11.34 14.30
C ALA A 68 0.99 -10.67 13.50
N TYR A 69 1.50 -11.34 12.47
CA TYR A 69 2.37 -10.77 11.44
C TYR A 69 1.50 -10.27 10.30
N ASP A 70 0.79 -9.17 10.53
CA ASP A 70 0.50 -8.23 9.45
C ASP A 70 1.86 -7.96 8.76
N LEU A 71 2.19 -8.77 7.74
CA LEU A 71 3.32 -8.56 6.85
C LEU A 71 2.91 -7.37 6.03
N GLU A 72 3.10 -6.21 6.65
CA GLU A 72 3.13 -4.89 6.10
C GLU A 72 3.97 -5.01 4.82
N PRO A 73 3.35 -5.02 3.61
CA PRO A 73 4.13 -4.59 2.47
C PRO A 73 4.48 -3.16 2.85
N ALA A 74 5.77 -2.92 3.12
CA ALA A 74 6.28 -1.65 3.54
C ALA A 74 5.58 -0.50 2.80
N GLY A 75 4.89 0.35 3.58
CA GLY A 75 4.63 1.74 3.25
C GLY A 75 3.45 2.04 2.32
N GLU A 76 2.23 2.01 2.85
CA GLU A 76 1.20 2.97 2.41
C GLU A 76 0.62 3.72 3.63
N GLN A 77 1.49 4.60 4.15
CA GLN A 77 1.20 5.92 4.68
C GLN A 77 0.03 6.08 5.67
N LYS A 78 0.34 5.84 6.93
CA LYS A 78 -0.17 6.72 7.98
C LYS A 78 0.76 7.93 8.06
N ILE A 79 0.43 8.99 7.32
CA ILE A 79 0.94 10.33 7.66
C ILE A 79 0.41 10.61 9.07
N VAL A 80 1.22 10.23 10.06
CA VAL A 80 1.14 10.81 11.39
C VAL A 80 1.31 12.30 11.12
N ARG A 81 0.21 13.03 11.18
CA ARG A 81 0.28 14.45 11.51
C ARG A 81 0.98 14.48 12.85
N THR A 82 2.30 14.59 12.83
CA THR A 82 3.04 15.23 13.91
C THR A 82 2.30 16.55 14.09
N PRO A 83 1.60 16.78 15.21
CA PRO A 83 1.12 18.11 15.53
C PRO A 83 2.36 18.97 15.44
N ALA A 84 2.32 19.92 14.52
CA ALA A 84 3.42 20.78 14.22
C ALA A 84 3.71 21.59 15.49
N GLU A 85 4.60 21.10 16.35
CA GLU A 85 5.39 21.94 17.21
C GLU A 85 6.44 22.58 16.29
N VAL A 86 5.93 23.46 15.43
CA VAL A 86 6.75 24.40 14.68
C VAL A 86 7.29 25.32 15.76
N VAL A 87 8.58 25.20 16.04
CA VAL A 87 9.32 26.22 16.76
C VAL A 87 8.95 27.55 16.11
N ALA A 88 8.22 28.37 16.87
CA ALA A 88 7.71 29.64 16.41
C ALA A 88 8.88 30.58 16.14
N VAL A 89 9.32 30.61 14.88
CA VAL A 89 9.96 31.80 14.35
C VAL A 89 8.84 32.83 14.25
N GLU A 90 8.89 33.87 15.07
CA GLU A 90 7.99 35.03 14.97
C GLU A 90 8.19 35.67 13.60
N VAL A 91 7.43 35.20 12.62
CA VAL A 91 7.21 35.88 11.34
C VAL A 91 6.23 37.01 11.65
N PRO A 92 6.58 38.29 11.35
CA PRO A 92 5.70 39.42 11.61
C PRO A 92 4.31 39.17 11.03
N GLU A 93 3.30 39.45 11.84
CA GLU A 93 1.90 39.12 11.62
C GLU A 93 1.39 39.68 10.29
N ALA A 94 1.45 38.84 9.24
CA ALA A 94 0.75 39.09 8.00
C ALA A 94 -0.77 39.00 8.26
N PRO A 95 -1.58 39.84 7.59
CA PRO A 95 -3.02 39.93 7.85
C PRO A 95 -3.69 38.55 7.77
N PRO A 96 -4.77 38.29 8.54
CA PRO A 96 -5.45 37.00 8.58
C PRO A 96 -5.86 36.54 7.18
N LEU A 97 -5.03 35.70 6.55
CA LEU A 97 -5.33 35.09 5.28
C LEU A 97 -6.43 34.06 5.55
N GLU A 98 -7.62 34.33 5.04
CA GLU A 98 -8.76 33.41 5.07
C GLU A 98 -8.32 32.09 4.42
N ARG A 99 -8.04 31.07 5.24
CA ARG A 99 -7.56 29.77 4.77
C ARG A 99 -8.70 29.04 4.08
N LYS A 100 -8.89 29.31 2.79
CA LYS A 100 -9.84 28.59 1.94
C LYS A 100 -9.51 27.09 1.98
N PRO A 101 -10.48 26.21 2.21
CA PRO A 101 -10.23 24.77 2.18
C PRO A 101 -9.67 24.37 0.81
N ILE A 102 -8.50 23.72 0.80
CA ILE A 102 -7.79 23.32 -0.42
C ILE A 102 -8.53 22.13 -1.03
N GLY A 103 -9.41 22.41 -2.00
CA GLY A 103 -10.19 21.39 -2.71
C GLY A 103 -9.49 20.81 -3.95
N SER A 104 -8.35 21.38 -4.35
CA SER A 104 -7.60 20.96 -5.52
C SER A 104 -6.11 21.28 -5.41
N ILE A 105 -5.26 20.40 -5.96
CA ILE A 105 -3.81 20.63 -6.08
C ILE A 105 -3.40 20.41 -7.53
N ALA A 106 -2.75 21.40 -8.14
CA ALA A 106 -2.13 21.29 -9.45
C ALA A 106 -0.62 21.04 -9.32
N VAL A 107 -0.07 20.29 -10.26
CA VAL A 107 1.38 20.09 -10.40
C VAL A 107 1.82 20.82 -11.65
N LEU A 108 2.50 21.96 -11.46
CA LEU A 108 3.05 22.73 -12.55
C LEU A 108 4.31 22.02 -13.12
N PRO A 109 4.59 22.17 -14.43
CA PRO A 109 5.84 21.68 -15.01
C PRO A 109 7.03 22.30 -14.30
N PHE A 110 8.04 21.50 -13.99
CA PHE A 110 9.26 22.01 -13.37
C PHE A 110 10.09 22.80 -14.38
N ALA A 111 10.74 23.86 -13.90
CA ALA A 111 11.73 24.56 -14.68
C ALA A 111 13.00 23.70 -14.79
N ASP A 112 13.59 23.66 -15.98
CA ASP A 112 14.93 23.11 -16.15
C ASP A 112 15.96 24.10 -15.57
N MET A 113 16.72 23.64 -14.58
CA MET A 113 17.81 24.39 -13.95
C MET A 113 19.17 23.70 -14.14
N SER A 114 19.26 22.76 -15.09
CA SER A 114 20.54 22.16 -15.47
C SER A 114 21.49 23.22 -16.05
N PRO A 115 22.82 23.08 -15.86
CA PRO A 115 23.79 24.03 -16.42
C PRO A 115 23.71 24.16 -17.94
N ASP A 116 23.35 23.06 -18.61
CA ASP A 116 23.34 22.93 -20.06
C ASP A 116 21.92 23.10 -20.67
N GLY A 117 20.86 23.14 -19.84
CA GLY A 117 19.47 23.31 -20.28
C GLY A 117 18.91 22.14 -21.09
N ASP A 118 19.39 20.92 -20.83
CA ASP A 118 19.07 19.71 -21.60
C ASP A 118 18.19 18.70 -20.84
N GLN A 119 17.67 19.07 -19.66
CA GLN A 119 16.91 18.19 -18.76
C GLN A 119 15.41 18.50 -18.73
N GLU A 120 14.91 19.28 -19.69
CA GLU A 120 13.49 19.62 -19.79
C GLU A 120 12.58 18.38 -19.84
N TYR A 121 12.98 17.33 -20.57
CA TYR A 121 12.22 16.08 -20.63
C TYR A 121 12.15 15.37 -19.27
N PHE A 122 13.22 15.43 -18.49
CA PHE A 122 13.26 14.87 -17.14
C PHE A 122 12.33 15.66 -16.20
N ALA A 123 12.42 16.99 -16.23
CA ALA A 123 11.55 17.89 -15.48
C ALA A 123 10.06 17.62 -15.77
N ASP A 124 9.68 17.50 -17.04
CA ASP A 124 8.33 17.15 -17.46
C ASP A 124 7.92 15.75 -16.99
N GLY A 125 8.82 14.77 -17.07
CA GLY A 125 8.58 13.40 -16.63
C GLY A 125 8.30 13.30 -15.14
N ILE A 126 9.05 14.02 -14.30
CA ILE A 126 8.81 14.06 -12.84
C ILE A 126 7.47 14.75 -12.53
N ALA A 127 7.13 15.82 -13.24
CA ALA A 127 5.84 16.50 -13.06
C ALA A 127 4.67 15.57 -13.42
N GLU A 128 4.81 14.78 -14.48
CA GLU A 128 3.80 13.78 -14.89
C GLU A 128 3.67 12.65 -13.87
N GLU A 129 4.79 12.16 -13.32
CA GLU A 129 4.76 11.11 -12.30
C GLU A 129 4.09 11.60 -11.01
N LEU A 130 4.38 12.83 -10.58
CA LEU A 130 3.71 13.44 -9.43
C LEU A 130 2.21 13.63 -9.66
N LEU A 131 1.80 14.07 -10.85
CA LEU A 131 0.39 14.20 -11.21
C LEU A 131 -0.32 12.84 -11.13
N ASN A 132 0.31 11.80 -11.67
CA ASN A 132 -0.21 10.43 -11.61
C ASN A 132 -0.28 9.90 -10.17
N ALA A 133 0.76 10.14 -9.37
CA ALA A 133 0.82 9.73 -7.98
C ALA A 133 -0.28 10.40 -7.14
N LEU A 134 -0.45 11.72 -7.28
CA LEU A 134 -1.52 12.46 -6.59
C LEU A 134 -2.91 11.99 -7.02
N THR A 135 -3.10 11.70 -8.30
CA THR A 135 -4.37 11.15 -8.81
C THR A 135 -4.71 9.79 -8.20
N ARG A 136 -3.70 8.96 -7.92
CA ARG A 136 -3.88 7.62 -7.32
C ARG A 136 -4.05 7.67 -5.80
N CYS A 137 -3.20 8.42 -5.11
CA CYS A 137 -3.13 8.43 -3.65
C CYS A 137 -4.17 9.34 -3.00
N CYS A 138 -4.62 10.41 -3.68
CA CYS A 138 -5.47 11.43 -3.09
C CYS A 138 -6.90 11.37 -3.67
N ALA A 139 -7.66 10.32 -3.34
CA ALA A 139 -9.01 10.11 -3.85
C ALA A 139 -10.04 11.21 -3.52
N HIS A 140 -9.77 12.04 -2.50
CA HIS A 140 -10.65 13.13 -2.06
C HIS A 140 -10.17 14.52 -2.52
N LEU A 141 -9.10 14.58 -3.31
CA LEU A 141 -8.47 15.83 -3.75
C LEU A 141 -8.54 15.94 -5.28
N ARG A 142 -9.01 17.06 -5.80
CA ARG A 142 -9.09 17.26 -7.24
C ARG A 142 -7.71 17.61 -7.80
N VAL A 143 -7.18 16.76 -8.67
CA VAL A 143 -5.95 17.02 -9.42
C VAL A 143 -6.33 17.40 -10.86
N PRO A 144 -6.07 18.65 -11.31
CA PRO A 144 -6.27 19.03 -12.70
C PRO A 144 -5.47 18.15 -13.67
N ALA A 145 -6.03 17.90 -14.85
CA ALA A 145 -5.41 17.04 -15.85
C ALA A 145 -4.06 17.63 -16.35
N ARG A 146 -3.18 16.75 -16.85
CA ARG A 146 -1.87 17.11 -17.41
C ARG A 146 -1.94 18.28 -18.38
N THR A 147 -2.87 18.25 -19.32
CA THR A 147 -3.04 19.30 -20.33
C THR A 147 -3.39 20.66 -19.73
N SER A 148 -4.12 20.69 -18.61
CA SER A 148 -4.45 21.92 -17.89
C SER A 148 -3.24 22.48 -17.13
N SER A 149 -2.47 21.62 -16.48
CA SER A 149 -1.28 22.04 -15.71
C SER A 149 -0.13 22.47 -16.62
N PHE A 150 0.07 21.77 -17.75
CA PHE A 150 1.12 22.08 -18.72
C PHE A 150 0.80 23.32 -19.58
N ALA A 151 -0.44 23.82 -19.57
CA ALA A 151 -0.77 25.11 -20.19
C ALA A 151 -0.08 26.32 -19.53
N PHE A 152 0.50 26.10 -18.34
CA PHE A 152 1.28 27.09 -17.59
C PHE A 152 2.80 26.95 -17.81
N LYS A 153 3.25 26.01 -18.65
CA LYS A 153 4.67 25.85 -18.96
C LYS A 153 5.23 27.12 -19.62
N GLY A 154 6.37 27.61 -19.10
CA GLY A 154 7.02 28.82 -19.60
C GLY A 154 6.27 30.12 -19.28
N LYS A 155 5.24 30.07 -18.43
CA LYS A 155 4.58 31.27 -17.90
C LYS A 155 5.02 31.49 -16.47
N ASP A 156 5.45 32.71 -16.18
CA ASP A 156 5.73 33.14 -14.82
C ASP A 156 4.41 33.56 -14.16
N VAL A 157 3.67 32.58 -13.65
CA VAL A 157 2.40 32.80 -12.96
C VAL A 157 2.64 32.67 -11.47
N ASP A 158 2.25 33.70 -10.71
CA ASP A 158 2.32 33.65 -9.25
C ASP A 158 1.39 32.55 -8.74
N ALA A 159 1.94 31.60 -7.98
CA ALA A 159 1.19 30.47 -7.41
C ALA A 159 0.10 30.90 -6.40
N ARG A 160 0.03 32.20 -6.09
CA ARG A 160 -0.98 32.83 -5.22
C ARG A 160 -2.20 33.38 -5.96
N GLU A 161 -2.15 33.50 -7.29
CA GLU A 161 -3.28 33.90 -8.14
C GLU A 161 -4.08 32.68 -8.66
#